data_AF-A0A7Z7LGQ3-F1
#
_entry.id   AF-A0A7Z7LGQ3-F1
#
_cell.length_a   1.000
_cell.length_b   1.000
_cell.length_c   1.000
_cell.angle_alpha   90.00
_cell.angle_beta   90.00
_cell.angle_gamma   90.00
#
_symmetry.space_group_name_H-M   'P 1'
#
loop_
_entity.id
_entity.type
_entity.pdbx_description
1 polymer ?
#
loop_
_entity_poly.entity_id
_entity_poly.type
_entity_poly.pdbx_seq_one_letter_code
_entity_poly.pdbx_strand_id
1 'polypeptide(L)'
;MKVTILITVLIVSTALLGSSFLVNITPLLSDQPFQFQNQAGSRTSSIGYTVISNTGSNSTIVVLGGWLFKPSGEEETIETSLEIYSENDSYSKKLTLVREGMYYTLKPLLVSYPSGYSLKVMGIEAKISTDGGEEVIEVNYLLVDLVAKDRLSAGIEIGLEKEGEFVRTPLTGREPVIIIKAGSKPTGGYQLSILNVKLSGDQIQVQAKLKSPDKDDFVTQAFTYPSIAIKLLDLTAGEYKILVNMDVEVDSSKVKTEQFSGTLYVD
;
A
#
# COMPACT_ATOMS: atom_id res chain seq x y z
N MET A 1 -36.88 -38.73 -58.53
CA MET A 1 -36.98 -37.59 -57.58
C MET A 1 -35.82 -37.70 -56.59
N LYS A 2 -34.80 -36.85 -56.72
CA LYS A 2 -33.68 -36.79 -55.76
C LYS A 2 -34.04 -35.73 -54.71
N VAL A 3 -34.21 -36.14 -53.47
CA VAL A 3 -34.40 -35.23 -52.33
C VAL A 3 -33.01 -34.83 -51.85
N THR A 4 -32.65 -33.56 -52.07
CA THR A 4 -31.41 -32.99 -51.54
C THR A 4 -31.72 -32.40 -50.17
N ILE A 5 -31.18 -33.01 -49.10
CA ILE A 5 -31.31 -32.51 -47.73
C ILE A 5 -30.19 -31.49 -47.52
N LEU A 6 -30.56 -30.23 -47.31
CA LEU A 6 -29.63 -29.15 -46.97
C LEU A 6 -29.39 -29.18 -45.46
N ILE A 7 -28.20 -29.62 -45.03
CA ILE A 7 -27.80 -29.59 -43.62
C ILE A 7 -27.16 -28.23 -43.36
N THR A 8 -27.90 -27.33 -42.73
CA THR A 8 -27.39 -26.04 -42.26
C THR A 8 -26.63 -26.27 -40.95
N VAL A 9 -25.31 -26.28 -41.00
CA VAL A 9 -24.47 -26.31 -39.79
C VAL A 9 -24.48 -24.91 -39.18
N LEU A 10 -25.24 -24.74 -38.11
CA LEU A 10 -25.21 -23.54 -37.27
C LEU A 10 -23.93 -23.57 -36.44
N ILE A 11 -22.89 -22.87 -36.88
CA ILE A 11 -21.71 -22.60 -36.07
C ILE A 11 -22.12 -21.57 -35.02
N VAL A 12 -22.54 -22.04 -33.86
CA VAL A 12 -22.66 -21.20 -32.66
C VAL A 12 -21.25 -20.88 -32.23
N SER A 13 -20.71 -19.76 -32.72
CA SER A 13 -19.53 -19.15 -32.14
C SER A 13 -19.93 -18.68 -30.75
N THR A 14 -19.59 -19.46 -29.73
CA THR A 14 -19.59 -18.98 -28.35
C THR A 14 -18.50 -17.91 -28.26
N ALA A 15 -18.88 -16.67 -28.56
CA ALA A 15 -18.06 -15.53 -28.19
C ALA A 15 -17.88 -15.64 -26.68
N LEU A 16 -16.63 -15.90 -26.28
CA LEU A 16 -16.20 -15.90 -24.90
C LEU A 16 -16.80 -14.66 -24.23
N LEU A 17 -17.52 -14.87 -23.14
CA LEU A 17 -17.89 -13.81 -22.21
C LEU A 17 -16.60 -13.27 -21.60
N GLY A 18 -15.87 -12.44 -22.35
CA GLY A 18 -14.80 -11.62 -21.80
C GLY A 18 -15.48 -10.69 -20.81
N SER A 19 -15.00 -10.67 -19.56
CA SER A 19 -15.56 -9.75 -18.59
C SER A 19 -15.28 -8.33 -19.09
N SER A 20 -16.35 -7.58 -19.39
CA SER A 20 -16.20 -6.20 -19.79
C SER A 20 -16.10 -5.35 -18.54
N PHE A 21 -14.89 -5.00 -18.14
CA PHE A 21 -14.70 -4.00 -17.10
C PHE A 21 -14.79 -2.58 -17.68
N LEU A 22 -15.31 -1.65 -16.89
CA LEU A 22 -15.51 -0.28 -17.32
C LEU A 22 -14.21 0.51 -17.20
N VAL A 23 -13.81 1.14 -18.30
CA VAL A 23 -12.69 2.08 -18.37
C VAL A 23 -13.22 3.43 -18.85
N ASN A 24 -13.01 4.48 -18.06
CA ASN A 24 -13.33 5.86 -18.44
C ASN A 24 -12.04 6.63 -18.70
N ILE A 25 -11.99 7.36 -19.82
CA ILE A 25 -10.83 8.16 -20.23
C ILE A 25 -11.33 9.54 -20.63
N THR A 26 -10.91 10.56 -19.89
CA THR A 26 -11.31 11.95 -20.09
C THR A 26 -10.08 12.81 -20.35
N PRO A 27 -9.95 13.43 -21.53
CA PRO A 27 -8.87 14.38 -21.78
C PRO A 27 -8.97 15.58 -20.84
N LEU A 28 -7.84 16.02 -20.29
CA LEU A 28 -7.75 17.21 -19.47
C LEU A 28 -7.21 18.36 -20.31
N LEU A 29 -7.88 19.51 -20.22
CA LEU A 29 -7.42 20.76 -20.80
C LEU A 29 -6.73 21.57 -19.71
N SER A 30 -5.45 21.86 -19.90
CA SER A 30 -4.74 22.85 -19.09
C SER A 30 -3.81 23.67 -19.98
N ASP A 31 -3.71 24.95 -19.64
CA ASP A 31 -2.78 25.94 -20.15
C ASP A 31 -1.45 25.95 -19.37
N GLN A 32 -1.36 25.20 -18.28
CA GLN A 32 -0.16 25.06 -17.45
C GLN A 32 0.43 23.65 -17.59
N PRO A 33 1.76 23.50 -17.43
CA PRO A 33 2.39 22.19 -17.39
C PRO A 33 1.94 21.42 -16.16
N PHE A 34 1.37 20.22 -16.38
CA PHE A 34 0.99 19.33 -15.29
C PHE A 34 2.22 18.85 -14.52
N GLN A 35 2.16 18.94 -13.20
CA GLN A 35 3.12 18.34 -12.29
C GLN A 35 2.61 16.97 -11.86
N PHE A 36 3.39 15.93 -12.13
CA PHE A 36 3.07 14.57 -11.75
C PHE A 36 3.86 14.16 -10.52
N GLN A 37 3.24 13.40 -9.61
CA GLN A 37 3.90 12.91 -8.40
C GLN A 37 4.88 11.76 -8.72
N ASN A 38 4.57 10.97 -9.75
CA ASN A 38 5.35 9.81 -10.15
C ASN A 38 5.75 9.88 -11.61
N GLN A 39 6.85 9.21 -11.93
CA GLN A 39 7.38 9.13 -13.28
C GLN A 39 7.93 7.73 -13.57
N ALA A 40 7.72 7.26 -14.79
CA ALA A 40 8.32 6.02 -15.30
C ALA A 40 8.85 6.23 -16.72
N GLY A 41 9.83 5.42 -17.12
CA GLY A 41 10.39 5.43 -18.47
C GLY A 41 11.91 5.52 -18.50
N SER A 42 12.41 6.11 -19.58
CA SER A 42 13.82 6.20 -19.94
C SER A 42 14.17 7.62 -20.40
N ARG A 43 15.39 7.79 -20.93
CA ARG A 43 15.82 9.06 -21.54
C ARG A 43 15.10 9.40 -22.85
N THR A 44 14.51 8.40 -23.51
CA THR A 44 13.88 8.55 -24.84
C THR A 44 12.35 8.54 -24.78
N SER A 45 11.75 8.14 -23.66
CA SER A 45 10.31 8.16 -23.48
C SER A 45 9.99 8.17 -22.00
N SER A 46 8.98 8.90 -21.58
CA SER A 46 8.57 8.94 -20.19
C SER A 46 7.08 9.18 -20.05
N ILE A 47 6.49 8.57 -19.03
CA ILE A 47 5.15 8.87 -18.55
C ILE A 47 5.23 9.51 -17.17
N GLY A 48 4.41 10.52 -16.94
CA GLY A 48 4.15 11.09 -15.62
C GLY A 48 2.74 10.72 -15.19
N TYR A 49 2.56 10.40 -13.91
CA TYR A 49 1.24 10.06 -13.38
C TYR A 49 1.05 10.46 -11.91
N THR A 50 -0.20 10.73 -11.55
CA THR A 50 -0.66 10.99 -10.18
C THR A 50 -1.91 10.16 -9.93
N VAL A 51 -1.87 9.31 -8.91
CA VAL A 51 -3.03 8.53 -8.47
C VAL A 51 -3.88 9.44 -7.58
N ILE A 52 -5.17 9.58 -7.89
CA ILE A 52 -6.11 10.44 -7.15
C ILE A 52 -7.21 9.66 -6.45
N SER A 53 -7.37 8.37 -6.75
CA SER A 53 -8.27 7.48 -6.01
C SER A 53 -7.70 7.15 -4.64
N ASN A 54 -8.57 7.08 -3.63
CA ASN A 54 -8.21 6.59 -2.30
C ASN A 54 -7.84 5.10 -2.35
N THR A 55 -6.91 4.70 -1.48
CA THR A 55 -6.57 3.29 -1.28
C THR A 55 -7.80 2.52 -0.78
N GLY A 56 -8.02 1.31 -1.32
CA GLY A 56 -9.20 0.49 -1.01
C GLY A 56 -10.47 0.84 -1.81
N SER A 57 -10.42 1.85 -2.69
CA SER A 57 -11.49 2.11 -3.66
C SER A 57 -11.65 0.93 -4.62
N ASN A 58 -12.89 0.65 -5.05
CA ASN A 58 -13.17 -0.33 -6.11
C ASN A 58 -12.66 0.12 -7.49
N SER A 59 -12.34 1.41 -7.64
CA SER A 59 -11.77 1.98 -8.86
C SER A 59 -10.48 2.73 -8.56
N THR A 60 -9.51 2.53 -9.43
CA THR A 60 -8.29 3.32 -9.53
C THR A 60 -8.55 4.49 -10.47
N ILE A 61 -8.17 5.69 -10.05
CA ILE A 61 -8.31 6.92 -10.83
C ILE A 61 -6.94 7.59 -10.90
N VAL A 62 -6.43 7.80 -12.12
CA VAL A 62 -5.08 8.31 -12.38
C VAL A 62 -5.15 9.46 -13.36
N VAL A 63 -4.43 10.54 -13.06
CA VAL A 63 -4.09 11.57 -14.04
C VAL A 63 -2.75 11.18 -14.65
N LEU A 64 -2.69 11.03 -15.96
CA LEU A 64 -1.49 10.58 -16.68
C LEU A 64 -1.16 11.46 -17.87
N GLY A 65 0.12 11.60 -18.18
CA GLY A 65 0.65 12.23 -19.38
C GLY A 65 2.02 11.64 -19.70
N GLY A 66 2.67 12.16 -20.73
CA GLY A 66 3.98 11.63 -21.12
C GLY A 66 4.53 12.27 -22.38
N TRP A 67 5.73 11.84 -22.73
CA TRP A 67 6.44 12.31 -23.91
C TRP A 67 7.33 11.20 -24.50
N LEU A 68 7.52 11.27 -25.82
CA LEU A 68 8.43 10.44 -26.59
C LEU A 68 9.42 11.35 -27.31
N PHE A 69 10.72 11.16 -27.07
CA PHE A 69 11.77 11.85 -27.81
C PHE A 69 11.88 11.30 -29.23
N LYS A 70 11.65 12.15 -30.23
CA LYS A 70 11.78 11.82 -31.65
C LYS A 70 12.15 13.10 -32.40
N PRO A 71 13.45 13.40 -32.54
CA PRO A 71 13.92 14.68 -33.08
C PRO A 71 13.65 14.83 -34.58
N SER A 72 13.53 13.71 -35.29
CA SER A 72 13.24 13.62 -36.72
C SER A 72 11.84 13.07 -36.96
N GLY A 73 11.03 13.81 -37.72
CA GLY A 73 9.68 13.41 -38.10
C GLY A 73 8.98 14.58 -38.80
N GLU A 74 8.08 14.28 -39.72
CA GLU A 74 7.23 15.29 -40.38
C GLU A 74 5.78 15.23 -39.87
N GLU A 75 5.37 14.08 -39.32
CA GLU A 75 4.02 13.86 -38.82
C GLU A 75 3.72 14.74 -37.60
N GLU A 76 2.60 15.45 -37.64
CA GLU A 76 2.12 16.27 -36.51
C GLU A 76 1.60 15.41 -35.35
N THR A 77 1.18 14.17 -35.63
CA THR A 77 0.67 13.24 -34.62
C THR A 77 1.14 11.82 -34.89
N ILE A 78 1.27 11.03 -33.82
CA ILE A 78 1.53 9.58 -33.90
C ILE A 78 0.60 8.83 -32.95
N GLU A 79 0.36 7.54 -33.22
CA GLU A 79 -0.44 6.67 -32.36
C GLU A 79 0.41 5.95 -31.30
N THR A 80 -0.19 5.72 -30.14
CA THR A 80 0.33 4.86 -29.06
C THR A 80 -0.82 4.07 -28.42
N SER A 81 -0.54 3.13 -27.52
CA SER A 81 -1.54 2.42 -26.73
C SER A 81 -1.59 2.88 -25.27
N LEU A 82 -2.79 2.78 -24.70
CA LEU A 82 -3.05 2.60 -23.28
C LEU A 82 -3.61 1.21 -23.09
N GLU A 83 -3.04 0.46 -22.15
CA GLU A 83 -3.37 -0.92 -21.84
C GLU A 83 -3.65 -1.03 -20.34
N ILE A 84 -4.78 -1.64 -19.99
CA ILE A 84 -5.14 -1.98 -18.61
C ILE A 84 -5.35 -3.48 -18.57
N TYR A 85 -4.67 -4.20 -17.67
CA TYR A 85 -4.70 -5.66 -17.69
C TYR A 85 -4.56 -6.28 -16.29
N SER A 86 -5.11 -7.48 -16.16
CA SER A 86 -4.91 -8.41 -15.05
C SER A 86 -4.49 -9.77 -15.62
N GLU A 87 -4.40 -10.81 -14.79
CA GLU A 87 -4.12 -12.17 -15.26
C GLU A 87 -5.22 -12.71 -16.20
N ASN A 88 -6.47 -12.26 -16.01
CA ASN A 88 -7.63 -12.85 -16.67
C ASN A 88 -8.24 -11.97 -17.76
N ASP A 89 -8.05 -10.65 -17.68
CA ASP A 89 -8.72 -9.70 -18.57
C ASP A 89 -7.79 -8.57 -18.99
N SER A 90 -8.06 -7.97 -20.16
CA SER A 90 -7.33 -6.81 -20.65
C SER A 90 -8.21 -5.85 -21.43
N TYR A 91 -7.79 -4.59 -21.45
CA TYR A 91 -8.36 -3.49 -22.20
C TYR A 91 -7.24 -2.76 -22.91
N SER A 92 -7.45 -2.38 -24.17
CA SER A 92 -6.50 -1.57 -24.93
C SER A 92 -7.22 -0.46 -25.70
N LYS A 93 -6.66 0.74 -25.68
CA LYS A 93 -7.14 1.89 -26.44
C LYS A 93 -5.98 2.60 -27.12
N LYS A 94 -6.18 2.96 -28.38
CA LYS A 94 -5.26 3.84 -29.10
C LYS A 94 -5.37 5.28 -28.58
N LEU A 95 -4.22 5.90 -28.34
CA LEU A 95 -4.06 7.30 -27.98
C LEU A 95 -3.25 8.02 -29.05
N THR A 96 -3.40 9.33 -29.12
CA THR A 96 -2.68 10.19 -30.07
C THR A 96 -1.70 11.07 -29.31
N LEU A 97 -0.44 11.05 -29.74
CA LEU A 97 0.59 11.96 -29.28
C LEU A 97 0.71 13.11 -30.28
N VAL A 98 0.91 14.33 -29.78
CA VAL A 98 1.01 15.54 -30.61
C VAL A 98 2.45 16.04 -30.59
N ARG A 99 2.97 16.46 -31.75
CA ARG A 99 4.34 16.94 -31.85
C ARG A 99 4.53 18.30 -31.17
N GLU A 100 5.54 18.38 -30.31
CA GLU A 100 5.99 19.59 -29.62
C GLU A 100 7.53 19.65 -29.69
N GLY A 101 8.05 20.34 -30.71
CA GLY A 101 9.49 20.44 -30.96
C GLY A 101 10.12 19.08 -31.33
N MET A 102 11.05 18.61 -30.50
CA MET A 102 11.74 17.31 -30.66
C MET A 102 11.01 16.14 -30.01
N TYR A 103 9.80 16.37 -29.47
CA TYR A 103 9.04 15.39 -28.71
C TYR A 103 7.65 15.20 -29.30
N TYR A 104 7.07 14.02 -29.04
CA TYR A 104 5.64 13.78 -29.17
C TYR A 104 5.05 13.67 -27.76
N THR A 105 4.14 14.57 -27.42
CA THR A 105 3.56 14.72 -26.10
C THR A 105 2.18 14.06 -26.04
N LEU A 106 1.95 13.28 -24.99
CA LEU A 106 0.63 12.83 -24.58
C LEU A 106 0.01 13.92 -23.72
N LYS A 107 -1.03 14.58 -24.25
CA LYS A 107 -1.81 15.52 -23.43
C LYS A 107 -2.41 14.79 -22.22
N PRO A 108 -2.47 15.44 -21.05
CA PRO A 108 -2.92 14.81 -19.82
C PRO A 108 -4.33 14.23 -19.95
N LEU A 109 -4.51 13.02 -19.40
CA LEU A 109 -5.76 12.27 -19.39
C LEU A 109 -6.09 11.90 -17.95
N LEU A 110 -7.37 11.98 -17.59
CA LEU A 110 -7.91 11.32 -16.42
C LEU A 110 -8.40 9.93 -16.85
N VAL A 111 -7.88 8.89 -16.22
CA VAL A 111 -8.23 7.50 -16.51
C VAL A 111 -8.74 6.82 -15.26
N SER A 112 -9.90 6.19 -15.37
CA SER A 112 -10.54 5.44 -14.29
C SER A 112 -10.83 4.02 -14.73
N TYR A 113 -10.47 3.05 -13.90
CA TYR A 113 -10.61 1.62 -14.17
C TYR A 113 -10.70 0.85 -12.83
N PRO A 114 -11.08 -0.45 -12.82
CA PRO A 114 -11.17 -1.20 -11.57
C PRO A 114 -9.81 -1.34 -10.88
N SER A 115 -9.81 -1.33 -9.56
CA SER A 115 -8.58 -1.57 -8.78
C SER A 115 -8.06 -3.00 -8.96
N GLY A 116 -6.73 -3.17 -8.80
CA GLY A 116 -6.06 -4.47 -9.00
C GLY A 116 -5.59 -4.75 -10.43
N TYR A 117 -5.83 -3.83 -11.38
CA TYR A 117 -5.31 -3.93 -12.74
C TYR A 117 -4.02 -3.12 -12.92
N SER A 118 -3.08 -3.66 -13.70
CA SER A 118 -1.90 -2.94 -14.17
C SER A 118 -2.27 -1.92 -15.25
N LEU A 119 -1.53 -0.80 -15.30
CA LEU A 119 -1.66 0.21 -16.35
C LEU A 119 -0.34 0.34 -17.11
N LYS A 120 -0.42 0.34 -18.43
CA LYS A 120 0.70 0.57 -19.34
C LYS A 120 0.31 1.59 -20.38
N VAL A 121 1.20 2.56 -20.62
CA VAL A 121 1.00 3.61 -21.62
C VAL A 121 2.30 3.78 -22.39
N MET A 122 2.23 3.82 -23.71
CA MET A 122 3.43 3.91 -24.57
C MET A 122 4.42 2.75 -24.35
N GLY A 123 3.90 1.57 -23.99
CA GLY A 123 4.71 0.41 -23.62
C GLY A 123 5.42 0.52 -22.27
N ILE A 124 5.24 1.62 -21.52
CA ILE A 124 5.81 1.84 -20.20
C ILE A 124 4.76 1.51 -19.15
N GLU A 125 5.09 0.60 -18.24
CA GLU A 125 4.23 0.25 -17.11
C GLU A 125 4.30 1.33 -16.04
N ALA A 126 3.14 1.85 -15.66
CA ALA A 126 3.02 2.74 -14.51
C ALA A 126 3.07 1.86 -13.25
N LYS A 127 4.00 2.16 -12.34
CA LYS A 127 4.04 1.52 -11.02
C LYS A 127 2.95 2.11 -10.15
N ILE A 128 1.72 1.76 -10.50
CA ILE A 128 0.54 1.96 -9.68
C ILE A 128 0.47 0.68 -8.88
N SER A 129 0.65 0.77 -7.56
CA SER A 129 0.61 -0.40 -6.68
C SER A 129 -0.60 -1.27 -7.05
N THR A 130 -0.33 -2.44 -7.62
CA THR A 130 -1.35 -3.40 -8.08
C THR A 130 -1.81 -4.35 -6.99
N ASP A 131 -1.11 -4.37 -5.87
CA ASP A 131 -1.76 -4.58 -4.58
C ASP A 131 -2.18 -3.21 -4.06
N GLY A 132 -3.21 -3.12 -3.22
CA GLY A 132 -3.54 -1.91 -2.46
C GLY A 132 -2.42 -1.53 -1.48
N GLY A 133 -1.23 -1.26 -1.98
CA GLY A 133 -0.04 -0.83 -1.28
C GLY A 133 -0.15 0.66 -1.09
N GLU A 134 -0.68 1.02 0.07
CA GLU A 134 -0.64 2.38 0.57
C GLU A 134 0.82 2.84 0.61
N GLU A 135 1.06 4.15 0.47
CA GLU A 135 2.39 4.70 0.69
C GLU A 135 2.86 4.30 2.09
N VAL A 136 3.92 3.49 2.15
CA VAL A 136 4.46 2.98 3.41
C VAL A 136 5.40 4.04 3.97
N ILE A 137 4.90 4.87 4.87
CA ILE A 137 5.63 5.93 5.54
C ILE A 137 6.26 5.37 6.82
N GLU A 138 7.55 5.61 7.07
CA GLU A 138 8.12 5.34 8.38
C GLU A 138 7.56 6.33 9.41
N VAL A 139 7.00 5.81 10.49
CA VAL A 139 6.43 6.64 11.56
C VAL A 139 7.49 6.88 12.61
N ASN A 140 7.75 8.16 12.91
CA ASN A 140 8.61 8.53 14.02
C ASN A 140 7.97 8.11 15.35
N TYR A 141 8.78 7.57 16.25
CA TYR A 141 8.32 7.21 17.58
C TYR A 141 9.39 7.47 18.63
N LEU A 142 8.94 7.68 19.87
CA LEU A 142 9.79 7.76 21.06
C LEU A 142 9.52 6.56 21.95
N LEU A 143 10.58 5.96 22.48
CA LEU A 143 10.46 5.04 23.62
C LEU A 143 10.12 5.86 24.86
N VAL A 144 9.07 5.45 25.58
CA VAL A 144 8.62 6.09 26.82
C VAL A 144 8.59 5.08 27.95
N ASP A 145 8.90 5.53 29.16
CA ASP A 145 8.87 4.68 30.36
C ASP A 145 7.46 4.64 30.95
N LEU A 146 6.56 3.97 30.23
CA LEU A 146 5.18 3.78 30.63
C LEU A 146 4.85 2.29 30.73
N VAL A 147 4.08 1.95 31.74
CA VAL A 147 3.67 0.57 32.02
C VAL A 147 2.16 0.46 32.10
N ALA A 148 1.65 -0.59 31.49
CA ALA A 148 0.25 -0.97 31.58
C ALA A 148 -0.10 -1.52 32.97
N LYS A 149 -1.35 -1.36 33.38
CA LYS A 149 -1.86 -1.93 34.66
C LYS A 149 -1.96 -3.45 34.60
N ASP A 150 -2.52 -3.99 33.51
CA ASP A 150 -2.48 -5.44 33.28
C ASP A 150 -1.18 -5.80 32.57
N ARG A 151 -0.38 -6.69 33.17
CA ARG A 151 0.89 -7.16 32.61
C ARG A 151 0.94 -8.68 32.47
N LEU A 152 -0.11 -9.37 32.91
CA LEU A 152 -0.16 -10.84 32.94
C LEU A 152 -0.34 -11.41 31.53
N SER A 153 -1.18 -10.74 30.74
CA SER A 153 -1.51 -11.12 29.38
C SER A 153 -0.56 -10.49 28.36
N ALA A 154 -0.26 -11.24 27.30
CA ALA A 154 0.36 -10.68 26.11
C ALA A 154 -0.70 -9.87 25.33
N GLY A 155 -0.29 -8.77 24.73
CA GLY A 155 -1.23 -7.91 24.00
C GLY A 155 -0.74 -6.48 23.88
N ILE A 156 -1.67 -5.60 23.50
CA ILE A 156 -1.41 -4.17 23.37
C ILE A 156 -2.40 -3.36 24.21
N GLU A 157 -1.94 -2.22 24.71
CA GLU A 157 -2.79 -1.17 25.25
C GLU A 157 -2.54 0.14 24.51
N ILE A 158 -3.63 0.84 24.21
CA ILE A 158 -3.63 2.09 23.45
C ILE A 158 -4.20 3.19 24.34
N GLY A 159 -3.54 4.34 24.35
CA GLY A 159 -3.95 5.46 25.18
C GLY A 159 -3.03 6.66 25.05
N LEU A 160 -2.90 7.42 26.13
CA LEU A 160 -2.07 8.62 26.20
C LEU A 160 -1.23 8.63 27.46
N GLU A 161 -0.16 9.42 27.41
CA GLU A 161 0.56 9.85 28.60
C GLU A 161 -0.14 11.06 29.21
N LYS A 162 -0.51 10.98 30.49
CA LYS A 162 -1.00 12.11 31.27
C LYS A 162 -0.27 12.15 32.60
N GLU A 163 0.42 13.26 32.87
CA GLU A 163 1.14 13.48 34.13
C GLU A 163 2.17 12.37 34.44
N GLY A 164 2.79 11.79 33.40
CA GLY A 164 3.76 10.69 33.51
C GLY A 164 3.12 9.30 33.68
N GLU A 165 1.80 9.18 33.60
CA GLU A 165 1.08 7.91 33.67
C GLU A 165 0.39 7.55 32.36
N PHE A 166 0.23 6.24 32.12
CA PHE A 166 -0.54 5.75 30.99
C PHE A 166 -2.05 5.75 31.31
N VAL A 167 -2.83 6.43 30.47
CA VAL A 167 -4.28 6.47 30.53
C VAL A 167 -4.85 5.83 29.27
N ARG A 168 -5.51 4.68 29.43
CA ARG A 168 -6.18 3.96 28.32
C ARG A 168 -7.37 4.77 27.82
N THR A 169 -7.41 5.06 26.53
CA THR A 169 -8.50 5.81 25.88
C THR A 169 -8.55 5.50 24.38
N PRO A 170 -9.74 5.40 23.78
CA PRO A 170 -9.88 5.30 22.32
C PRO A 170 -9.66 6.64 21.61
N LEU A 171 -9.90 7.77 22.30
CA LEU A 171 -9.56 9.12 21.84
C LEU A 171 -8.15 9.42 22.28
N THR A 172 -7.22 9.37 21.34
CA THR A 172 -5.81 9.67 21.59
C THR A 172 -5.51 11.08 21.09
N GLY A 173 -4.93 11.93 21.93
CA GLY A 173 -4.41 13.22 21.49
C GLY A 173 -3.34 13.04 20.41
N ARG A 174 -2.83 14.14 19.87
CA ARG A 174 -1.77 14.22 18.83
C ARG A 174 -0.64 13.18 18.90
N GLU A 175 -0.30 12.68 20.08
CA GLU A 175 0.80 11.74 20.32
C GLU A 175 0.30 10.48 21.07
N PRO A 176 -0.36 9.53 20.38
CA PRO A 176 -0.83 8.30 20.99
C PRO A 176 0.32 7.46 21.55
N VAL A 177 0.04 6.75 22.65
CA VAL A 177 0.95 5.76 23.24
C VAL A 177 0.41 4.35 22.99
N ILE A 178 1.28 3.47 22.52
CA ILE A 178 1.05 2.02 22.40
C ILE A 178 1.99 1.30 23.37
N ILE A 179 1.42 0.55 24.30
CA ILE A 179 2.17 -0.36 25.17
C ILE A 179 2.03 -1.77 24.63
N ILE A 180 3.16 -2.40 24.28
CA ILE A 180 3.23 -3.79 23.82
C ILE A 180 3.73 -4.66 24.97
N LYS A 181 3.00 -5.74 25.25
CA LYS A 181 3.22 -6.60 26.41
C LYS A 181 3.45 -8.03 25.95
N ALA A 182 4.49 -8.68 26.47
CA ALA A 182 4.78 -10.08 26.20
C ALA A 182 4.04 -11.05 27.13
N GLY A 183 3.30 -10.53 28.12
CA GLY A 183 2.70 -11.30 29.21
C GLY A 183 3.72 -11.86 30.20
N SER A 184 3.25 -12.73 31.09
CA SER A 184 4.09 -13.42 32.06
C SER A 184 5.14 -14.31 31.39
N LYS A 185 6.40 -14.20 31.82
CA LYS A 185 7.52 -15.06 31.44
C LYS A 185 8.11 -15.75 32.66
N PRO A 186 8.51 -17.04 32.55
CA PRO A 186 8.91 -17.84 33.70
C PRO A 186 10.24 -17.41 34.34
N THR A 187 11.08 -16.69 33.58
CA THR A 187 12.40 -16.23 34.02
C THR A 187 12.63 -14.78 33.61
N GLY A 188 13.68 -14.16 34.13
CA GLY A 188 14.26 -12.96 33.54
C GLY A 188 15.02 -13.25 32.23
N GLY A 189 15.59 -12.20 31.64
CA GLY A 189 16.42 -12.29 30.43
C GLY A 189 15.67 -12.08 29.11
N TYR A 190 14.33 -12.02 29.13
CA TYR A 190 13.54 -11.69 27.95
C TYR A 190 13.71 -10.21 27.57
N GLN A 191 13.92 -9.94 26.28
CA GLN A 191 14.12 -8.59 25.75
C GLN A 191 13.09 -8.29 24.68
N LEU A 192 12.29 -7.24 24.89
CA LEU A 192 11.32 -6.76 23.92
C LEU A 192 11.88 -5.50 23.24
N SER A 193 11.81 -5.45 21.92
CA SER A 193 12.37 -4.36 21.09
C SER A 193 11.43 -4.02 19.94
N ILE A 194 11.48 -2.77 19.49
CA ILE A 194 10.79 -2.32 18.28
C ILE A 194 11.78 -2.31 17.13
N LEU A 195 11.42 -2.95 16.02
CA LEU A 195 12.23 -3.01 14.81
C LEU A 195 11.89 -1.85 13.88
N ASN A 196 10.61 -1.60 13.65
CA ASN A 196 10.12 -0.44 12.90
C ASN A 196 8.64 -0.18 13.20
N VAL A 197 8.20 1.03 12.85
CA VAL A 197 6.79 1.42 12.81
C VAL A 197 6.54 2.02 11.44
N LYS A 198 5.51 1.54 10.76
CA LYS A 198 5.16 1.94 9.39
C LYS A 198 3.69 2.30 9.34
N LEU A 199 3.36 3.38 8.64
CA LEU A 199 2.00 3.75 8.30
C LEU A 199 1.77 3.37 6.85
N SER A 200 0.73 2.59 6.62
CA SER A 200 0.22 2.22 5.32
C SER A 200 -1.23 2.69 5.36
N GLY A 201 -1.56 3.79 4.69
CA GLY A 201 -2.91 4.36 4.62
C GLY A 201 -3.50 4.70 5.99
N ASP A 202 -4.48 3.93 6.46
CA ASP A 202 -5.06 4.07 7.81
C ASP A 202 -4.50 3.04 8.82
N GLN A 203 -3.57 2.20 8.41
CA GLN A 203 -3.01 1.13 9.22
C GLN A 203 -1.57 1.43 9.67
N ILE A 204 -1.37 1.54 10.97
CA ILE A 204 -0.05 1.60 11.59
C ILE A 204 0.38 0.18 11.93
N GLN A 205 1.42 -0.29 11.25
CA GLN A 205 2.07 -1.57 11.50
C GLN A 205 3.30 -1.37 12.39
N VAL A 206 3.29 -2.01 13.56
CA VAL A 206 4.44 -2.06 14.47
C VAL A 206 5.08 -3.44 14.36
N GLN A 207 6.34 -3.49 13.96
CA GLN A 207 7.13 -4.72 14.03
C GLN A 207 7.93 -4.72 15.32
N ALA A 208 7.63 -5.67 16.20
CA ALA A 208 8.32 -5.90 17.46
C ALA A 208 9.02 -7.26 17.45
N LYS A 209 9.99 -7.40 18.36
CA LYS A 209 10.74 -8.64 18.57
C LYS A 209 10.91 -8.91 20.05
N LEU A 210 10.53 -10.11 20.47
CA LEU A 210 10.75 -10.66 21.80
C LEU A 210 11.86 -11.72 21.72
N LYS A 211 13.06 -11.39 22.17
CA LYS A 211 14.16 -12.33 22.31
C LYS A 211 14.06 -13.05 23.66
N SER A 212 14.03 -14.38 23.64
CA SER A 212 14.21 -15.21 24.84
C SER A 212 15.68 -15.22 25.27
N PRO A 213 15.99 -15.41 26.56
CA PRO A 213 17.36 -15.66 26.97
C PRO A 213 17.91 -16.91 26.26
N ASP A 214 19.20 -16.89 25.96
CA ASP A 214 19.88 -18.03 25.35
C ASP A 214 20.03 -19.15 26.39
N LYS A 215 20.12 -20.42 25.97
CA LYS A 215 20.15 -21.58 26.90
C LYS A 215 21.22 -21.52 27.98
N ASP A 216 22.34 -20.86 27.68
CA ASP A 216 23.49 -20.74 28.56
C ASP A 216 23.50 -19.43 29.37
N ASP A 217 22.48 -18.58 29.22
CA ASP A 217 22.37 -17.33 29.95
C ASP A 217 22.02 -17.57 31.43
N PHE A 218 22.78 -16.93 32.32
CA PHE A 218 22.41 -16.86 33.73
C PHE A 218 21.21 -15.92 33.90
N VAL A 219 20.02 -16.50 34.09
CA VAL A 219 18.76 -15.75 34.27
C VAL A 219 18.18 -15.87 35.67
N THR A 220 17.46 -14.83 36.09
CA THR A 220 16.70 -14.84 37.34
C THR A 220 15.51 -15.80 37.25
N GLN A 221 15.33 -16.62 38.28
CA GLN A 221 14.22 -17.57 38.39
C GLN A 221 13.03 -16.88 39.08
N ALA A 222 12.39 -15.95 38.37
CA ALA A 222 11.21 -15.24 38.82
C ALA A 222 10.34 -14.86 37.63
N PHE A 223 9.03 -14.80 37.84
CA PHE A 223 8.10 -14.32 36.82
C PHE A 223 8.44 -12.87 36.46
N THR A 224 8.64 -12.62 35.18
CA THR A 224 8.85 -11.27 34.64
C THR A 224 7.76 -10.90 33.64
N TYR A 225 7.60 -9.59 33.41
CA TYR A 225 6.55 -9.05 32.56
C TYR A 225 7.14 -8.06 31.56
N PRO A 226 7.83 -8.54 30.50
CA PRO A 226 8.43 -7.68 29.50
C PRO A 226 7.38 -6.84 28.79
N SER A 227 7.61 -5.53 28.73
CA SER A 227 6.77 -4.57 28.02
C SER A 227 7.62 -3.45 27.45
N ILE A 228 7.15 -2.85 26.37
CA ILE A 228 7.76 -1.67 25.75
C ILE A 228 6.64 -0.70 25.39
N ALA A 229 6.85 0.59 25.62
CA ALA A 229 5.89 1.62 25.26
C ALA A 229 6.51 2.56 24.22
N ILE A 230 5.74 2.81 23.17
CA ILE A 230 6.08 3.77 22.12
C ILE A 230 5.06 4.89 22.10
N LYS A 231 5.54 6.12 22.01
CA LYS A 231 4.75 7.30 21.66
C LYS A 231 4.93 7.57 20.18
N LEU A 232 3.84 7.55 19.42
CA LEU A 232 3.87 7.85 17.99
C LEU A 232 3.86 9.35 17.77
N LEU A 233 4.65 9.82 16.80
CA LEU A 233 4.82 11.23 16.47
C LEU A 233 4.31 11.50 15.05
N ASP A 234 4.06 12.78 14.77
CA ASP A 234 3.77 13.30 13.43
C ASP A 234 2.57 12.65 12.72
N LEU A 235 1.64 12.07 13.48
CA LEU A 235 0.39 11.55 12.93
C LEU A 235 -0.57 12.70 12.62
N THR A 236 -1.25 12.60 11.47
CA THR A 236 -2.35 13.50 11.14
C THR A 236 -3.62 13.11 11.89
N ALA A 237 -4.54 14.05 12.10
CA ALA A 237 -5.84 13.74 12.69
C ALA A 237 -6.59 12.69 11.85
N GLY A 238 -7.15 11.67 12.50
CA GLY A 238 -7.79 10.55 11.83
C GLY A 238 -7.94 9.30 12.67
N GLU A 239 -8.73 8.35 12.17
CA GLU A 239 -8.84 7.01 12.75
C GLU A 239 -7.77 6.10 12.14
N TYR A 240 -7.08 5.35 13.00
CA TYR A 240 -6.03 4.42 12.61
C TYR A 240 -6.27 3.02 13.16
N LYS A 241 -6.09 2.02 12.31
CA LYS A 241 -5.96 0.61 12.70
C LYS A 241 -4.53 0.35 13.14
N ILE A 242 -4.34 -0.24 14.31
CA ILE A 242 -3.04 -0.66 14.81
C ILE A 242 -2.90 -2.16 14.57
N LEU A 243 -1.78 -2.55 13.96
CA LEU A 243 -1.38 -3.94 13.81
C LEU A 243 0.03 -4.15 14.35
N VAL A 244 0.14 -4.85 15.47
CA VAL A 244 1.43 -5.21 16.07
C VAL A 244 1.76 -6.66 15.72
N ASN A 245 2.89 -6.85 15.04
CA ASN A 245 3.47 -8.17 14.80
C ASN A 245 4.68 -8.32 15.72
N MET A 246 4.63 -9.24 16.67
CA MET A 246 5.70 -9.52 17.60
C MET A 246 6.34 -10.87 17.27
N ASP A 247 7.55 -10.81 16.71
CA ASP A 247 8.34 -12.00 16.42
C ASP A 247 8.94 -12.54 17.72
N VAL A 248 8.67 -13.81 18.03
CA VAL A 248 9.24 -14.49 19.19
C VAL A 248 10.44 -15.30 18.75
N GLU A 249 11.59 -14.97 19.30
CA GLU A 249 12.86 -15.65 19.02
C GLU A 249 13.35 -16.46 20.21
N VAL A 250 13.88 -17.64 19.89
CA VAL A 250 14.59 -18.54 20.81
C VAL A 250 15.87 -18.96 20.09
N ASP A 251 17.02 -18.87 20.77
CA ASP A 251 18.33 -19.21 20.20
C ASP A 251 18.57 -18.52 18.82
N SER A 252 18.24 -17.23 18.73
CA SER A 252 18.36 -16.40 17.51
C SER A 252 17.55 -16.87 16.30
N SER A 253 16.59 -17.78 16.49
CA SER A 253 15.69 -18.26 15.44
C SER A 253 14.27 -17.78 15.72
N LYS A 254 13.60 -17.21 14.70
CA LYS A 254 12.17 -16.88 14.77
C LYS A 254 11.37 -18.16 14.86
N VAL A 255 10.60 -18.31 15.94
CA VAL A 255 9.81 -19.52 16.21
C VAL A 255 8.33 -19.30 15.91
N LYS A 256 7.84 -18.08 16.14
CA LYS A 256 6.45 -17.68 15.85
C LYS A 256 6.31 -16.16 15.75
N THR A 257 5.20 -15.72 15.18
CA THR A 257 4.73 -14.34 15.25
C THR A 257 3.46 -14.30 16.08
N GLU A 258 3.41 -13.47 17.12
CA GLU A 258 2.17 -13.11 17.82
C GLU A 258 1.63 -11.81 17.21
N GLN A 259 0.34 -11.78 16.92
CA GLN A 259 -0.31 -10.65 16.27
C GLN A 259 -1.36 -10.05 17.18
N PHE A 260 -1.32 -8.73 17.33
CA PHE A 260 -2.29 -7.97 18.12
C PHE A 260 -2.82 -6.81 17.29
N SER A 261 -4.09 -6.47 17.50
CA SER A 261 -4.73 -5.36 16.80
C SER A 261 -5.53 -4.47 17.73
N GLY A 262 -5.72 -3.24 17.29
CA GLY A 262 -6.54 -2.25 17.99
C GLY A 262 -6.87 -1.09 17.04
N THR A 263 -7.57 -0.11 17.57
CA THR A 263 -7.92 1.11 16.84
C THR A 263 -7.64 2.30 17.74
N LEU A 264 -7.17 3.40 17.15
CA LEU A 264 -7.00 4.68 17.82
C LEU A 264 -7.53 5.81 16.96
N TYR A 265 -7.82 6.94 17.59
CA TYR A 265 -8.22 8.17 16.91
C TYR A 265 -7.30 9.30 17.33
N VAL A 266 -6.65 9.97 16.38
CA VAL A 266 -5.81 11.16 16.59
C VAL A 266 -6.64 12.42 16.33
N ASP A 267 -6.52 13.40 17.23
CA ASP A 267 -7.26 14.68 17.21
C ASP A 267 -6.62 15.82 16.39
#